data_AF-Q8T8Y8-F1
#
_entry.id   AF-Q8T8Y8-F1
#
_cell.length_a   1.000
_cell.length_b   1.000
_cell.length_c   1.000
_cell.angle_alpha   90.00
_cell.angle_beta   90.00
_cell.angle_gamma   90.00
#
_symmetry.space_group_name_H-M   'P 1'
#
loop_
_entity.id
_entity.type
_entity.pdbx_description
1 polymer ?
#
loop_
_entity_poly.entity_id
_entity_poly.type
_entity_poly.pdbx_seq_one_letter_code
_entity_poly.pdbx_strand_id
1 'polypeptide(L)'
;METTAQLQQLKPQQSVMSHVTVTESDAEFAILNLDCNEGLESSVTKILVAIEEMFCSYFEDLKKELELQKMAALTLNQLTQRYRINTKVDTSCTCPQIYEIESDDAIINKYYIYYQVIACSNNNQGWVIHNMRPYVLLFRRECAKLNLNEDSPFIMGDAFHKPIKFFIDLVEELFAYFYSGHVQFDCAAHMLDPLDLNSIEYYQKLLEPNEDFANYFKYNMSFCKCLRMPRRCPAHEYPQVKEDFNATFVNQAKKKRCARRCEKMAEAESNLLDRKKSIVRLQRPSEMSGISTGQELDQDNERELKRISRHQRRSERSIISITKEDYHTPLPDNRHELTVKDSVIRWSVNPQIL
;
A
#
# COMPACT_ATOMS: atom_id res chain seq x y z
N MET A 1 -5.24 -22.77 -57.75
CA MET A 1 -4.15 -22.14 -56.96
C MET A 1 -4.79 -21.36 -55.81
N GLU A 2 -5.53 -21.91 -54.85
CA GLU A 2 -5.35 -23.07 -53.94
C GLU A 2 -4.36 -22.90 -52.77
N THR A 3 -3.82 -21.70 -52.53
CA THR A 3 -2.89 -21.47 -51.41
C THR A 3 -3.33 -20.40 -50.41
N THR A 4 -4.49 -19.76 -50.58
CA THR A 4 -5.00 -18.75 -49.63
C THR A 4 -6.22 -19.19 -48.81
N ALA A 5 -6.83 -20.34 -49.12
CA ALA A 5 -8.03 -20.84 -48.44
C ALA A 5 -7.76 -21.81 -47.26
N GLN A 6 -6.51 -22.26 -47.07
CA GLN A 6 -6.15 -23.22 -45.99
C GLN A 6 -5.61 -22.55 -44.72
N LEU A 7 -5.38 -21.23 -44.72
CA LEU A 7 -4.91 -20.48 -43.54
C LEU A 7 -6.03 -20.05 -42.58
N GLN A 8 -7.29 -20.37 -42.88
CA GLN A 8 -8.44 -20.10 -41.98
C GLN A 8 -8.88 -21.32 -41.16
N GLN A 9 -8.17 -22.46 -41.23
CA GLN A 9 -8.53 -23.69 -40.49
C GLN A 9 -7.59 -24.04 -39.32
N LEU A 10 -6.62 -23.20 -38.98
CA LEU A 10 -5.79 -23.38 -37.79
C LEU A 10 -6.30 -22.52 -36.62
N LYS A 11 -7.21 -23.14 -35.87
CA LYS A 11 -7.55 -23.00 -34.45
C LYS A 11 -6.37 -22.51 -33.57
N PRO A 12 -6.63 -21.79 -32.46
CA PRO A 12 -7.47 -22.26 -31.35
C PRO A 12 -8.75 -21.44 -31.28
N GLN A 13 -9.95 -22.03 -31.29
CA GLN A 13 -10.60 -22.45 -30.05
C GLN A 13 -10.14 -21.66 -28.81
N GLN A 14 -10.18 -20.32 -28.88
CA GLN A 14 -10.33 -19.50 -27.69
C GLN A 14 -11.75 -19.71 -27.20
N SER A 15 -11.84 -20.58 -26.20
CA SER A 15 -13.01 -20.78 -25.38
C SER A 15 -13.57 -19.42 -24.97
N VAL A 16 -14.81 -19.19 -25.40
CA VAL A 16 -15.72 -18.18 -24.89
C VAL A 16 -16.05 -18.54 -23.44
N MET A 17 -15.09 -18.37 -22.53
CA MET A 17 -15.41 -18.02 -21.15
C MET A 17 -15.31 -16.50 -21.07
N SER A 18 -16.40 -15.90 -21.55
CA SER A 18 -16.78 -14.52 -21.29
C SER A 18 -16.37 -14.13 -19.88
N HIS A 19 -15.71 -12.98 -19.77
CA HIS A 19 -15.65 -12.20 -18.53
C HIS A 19 -17.08 -11.86 -18.11
N VAL A 20 -17.81 -12.81 -17.52
CA VAL A 20 -19.04 -12.54 -16.80
C VAL A 20 -18.62 -11.86 -15.52
N THR A 21 -18.57 -10.54 -15.55
CA THR A 21 -18.49 -9.72 -14.35
C THR A 21 -19.82 -9.88 -13.63
N VAL A 22 -19.79 -10.57 -12.49
CA VAL A 22 -20.94 -10.68 -11.56
C VAL A 22 -21.29 -9.26 -11.12
N THR A 23 -22.54 -8.85 -11.34
CA THR A 23 -22.99 -7.53 -10.89
C THR A 23 -23.13 -7.51 -9.37
N GLU A 24 -23.08 -6.32 -8.76
CA GLU A 24 -23.30 -6.18 -7.30
C GLU A 24 -24.64 -6.80 -6.88
N SER A 25 -25.69 -6.60 -7.69
CA SER A 25 -27.01 -7.22 -7.47
C SER A 25 -27.00 -8.75 -7.55
N ASP A 26 -26.21 -9.35 -8.46
CA ASP A 26 -26.13 -10.81 -8.57
C ASP A 26 -25.40 -11.41 -7.37
N ALA A 27 -24.34 -10.75 -6.91
CA ALA A 27 -23.59 -11.16 -5.73
C ALA A 27 -24.44 -11.00 -4.46
N GLU A 28 -25.12 -9.87 -4.29
CA GLU A 28 -26.05 -9.63 -3.19
C GLU A 28 -27.17 -10.68 -3.18
N PHE A 29 -27.77 -10.99 -4.33
CA PHE A 29 -28.78 -12.03 -4.43
C PHE A 29 -28.25 -13.42 -4.06
N ALA A 30 -27.05 -13.78 -4.51
CA ALA A 30 -26.42 -15.05 -4.16
C ALA A 30 -26.12 -15.14 -2.65
N ILE A 31 -25.62 -14.07 -2.04
CA ILE A 31 -25.37 -13.98 -0.59
C ILE A 31 -26.69 -14.08 0.19
N LEU A 32 -27.75 -13.37 -0.23
CA LEU A 32 -29.07 -13.44 0.41
C LEU A 32 -29.65 -14.86 0.40
N ASN A 33 -29.48 -15.61 -0.70
CA ASN A 33 -29.94 -16.99 -0.78
C ASN A 33 -29.16 -17.93 0.15
N LEU A 34 -27.86 -17.69 0.36
CA LEU A 34 -27.11 -18.39 1.41
C LEU A 34 -27.69 -18.06 2.78
N ASP A 35 -28.10 -16.81 3.01
CA ASP A 35 -28.69 -16.38 4.28
C ASP A 35 -30.01 -17.05 4.61
N CYS A 36 -30.84 -17.33 3.61
CA CYS A 36 -32.10 -18.04 3.79
C CYS A 36 -31.96 -19.56 4.01
N ASN A 37 -30.82 -20.17 3.65
CA ASN A 37 -30.60 -21.60 3.77
C ASN A 37 -29.96 -21.99 5.12
N GLU A 38 -30.71 -22.67 5.99
CA GLU A 38 -30.26 -23.15 7.31
C GLU A 38 -29.48 -24.48 7.29
N GLY A 39 -28.94 -24.87 6.12
CA GLY A 39 -28.18 -26.11 5.97
C GLY A 39 -26.74 -26.02 6.49
N LEU A 40 -26.16 -27.16 6.88
CA LEU A 40 -24.75 -27.25 7.29
C LEU A 40 -23.80 -26.79 6.16
N GLU A 41 -24.03 -27.20 4.92
CA GLU A 41 -23.23 -26.76 3.76
C GLU A 41 -23.31 -25.24 3.55
N SER A 42 -24.49 -24.64 3.77
CA SER A 42 -24.68 -23.18 3.72
C SER A 42 -23.87 -22.48 4.81
N SER A 43 -23.91 -22.99 6.05
CA SER A 43 -23.11 -22.48 7.18
C SER A 43 -21.60 -22.52 6.87
N VAL A 44 -21.11 -23.66 6.36
CA VAL A 44 -19.70 -23.81 5.96
C VAL A 44 -19.35 -22.83 4.84
N THR A 45 -20.22 -22.67 3.84
CA THR A 45 -20.01 -21.74 2.73
C THR A 45 -19.92 -20.29 3.21
N LYS A 46 -20.79 -19.85 4.12
CA LYS A 46 -20.73 -18.50 4.70
C LYS A 46 -19.42 -18.24 5.41
N ILE A 47 -18.96 -19.20 6.21
CA ILE A 47 -17.68 -19.09 6.93
C ILE A 47 -16.51 -19.05 5.93
N LEU A 48 -16.56 -19.88 4.88
CA LEU A 48 -15.51 -19.92 3.86
C LEU A 48 -15.40 -18.58 3.11
N VAL A 49 -16.53 -17.96 2.74
CA VAL A 49 -16.56 -16.63 2.11
C VAL A 49 -15.96 -15.58 3.05
N ALA A 50 -16.31 -15.59 4.34
CA ALA A 50 -15.73 -14.66 5.31
C ALA A 50 -14.20 -14.84 5.46
N ILE A 51 -13.73 -16.09 5.50
CA ILE A 51 -12.29 -16.42 5.55
C ILE A 51 -11.58 -15.95 4.27
N GLU A 52 -12.21 -16.15 3.11
CA GLU A 52 -11.72 -15.66 1.83
C GLU A 52 -11.50 -14.14 1.83
N GLU A 53 -12.50 -13.38 2.27
CA GLU A 53 -12.40 -11.92 2.39
C GLU A 53 -11.28 -11.50 3.35
N MET A 54 -11.18 -12.16 4.50
CA MET A 54 -10.16 -11.89 5.51
C MET A 54 -8.75 -12.12 4.97
N PHE A 55 -8.47 -13.27 4.34
CA PHE A 55 -7.16 -13.53 3.75
C PHE A 55 -6.85 -12.58 2.59
N CYS A 56 -7.83 -12.26 1.75
CA CYS A 56 -7.63 -11.31 0.65
C CYS A 56 -7.29 -9.91 1.16
N SER A 57 -8.00 -9.42 2.19
CA SER A 57 -7.70 -8.13 2.82
C SER A 57 -6.30 -8.14 3.43
N TYR A 58 -5.98 -9.19 4.19
CA TYR A 58 -4.68 -9.30 4.83
C TYR A 58 -3.53 -9.39 3.84
N PHE A 59 -3.69 -10.13 2.73
CA PHE A 59 -2.64 -10.22 1.72
C PHE A 59 -2.34 -8.85 1.09
N GLU A 60 -3.37 -8.04 0.86
CA GLU A 60 -3.19 -6.68 0.33
C GLU A 60 -2.56 -5.73 1.37
N ASP A 61 -2.89 -5.88 2.65
CA ASP A 61 -2.28 -5.10 3.73
C ASP A 61 -0.83 -5.54 4.00
N LEU A 62 -0.56 -6.84 3.98
CA LEU A 62 0.77 -7.42 4.11
C LEU A 62 1.71 -6.86 3.05
N LYS A 63 1.29 -6.74 1.78
CA LYS A 63 2.10 -6.11 0.74
C LYS A 63 2.51 -4.68 1.09
N LYS A 64 1.59 -3.89 1.65
CA LYS A 64 1.88 -2.50 2.04
C LYS A 64 2.85 -2.46 3.22
N GLU A 65 2.66 -3.34 4.20
CA GLU A 65 3.54 -3.49 5.35
C GLU A 65 4.95 -3.92 4.94
N LEU A 66 5.08 -4.91 4.05
CA LEU A 66 6.38 -5.34 3.55
C LEU A 66 7.11 -4.25 2.76
N GLU A 67 6.41 -3.44 1.96
CA GLU A 67 7.01 -2.28 1.30
C GLU A 67 7.46 -1.21 2.31
N LEU A 68 6.71 -0.99 3.40
CA LEU A 68 7.13 -0.11 4.49
C LEU A 68 8.40 -0.64 5.19
N GLN A 69 8.43 -1.92 5.52
CA GLN A 69 9.60 -2.58 6.12
C GLN A 69 10.82 -2.53 5.20
N LYS A 70 10.63 -2.69 3.89
CA LYS A 70 11.69 -2.62 2.88
C LYS A 70 12.33 -1.23 2.82
N MET A 71 11.52 -0.17 2.84
CA MET A 71 12.03 1.21 2.93
C MET A 71 12.80 1.46 4.22
N ALA A 72 12.30 0.97 5.36
CA ALA A 72 12.98 1.08 6.65
C ALA A 72 14.31 0.32 6.65
N ALA A 73 14.32 -0.94 6.20
CA ALA A 73 15.51 -1.78 6.12
C ALA A 73 16.58 -1.20 5.19
N LEU A 74 16.18 -0.61 4.06
CA LEU A 74 17.10 0.11 3.17
C LEU A 74 17.75 1.31 3.87
N THR A 75 16.99 2.02 4.69
CA THR A 75 17.52 3.13 5.49
C THR A 75 18.45 2.64 6.61
N LEU A 76 18.08 1.55 7.30
CA LEU A 76 18.95 0.91 8.30
C LEU A 76 20.29 0.49 7.71
N ASN A 77 20.29 -0.11 6.52
CA ASN A 77 21.53 -0.49 5.82
C ASN A 77 22.44 0.73 5.59
N GLN A 78 21.88 1.84 5.09
CA GLN A 78 22.64 3.08 4.89
C GLN A 78 23.20 3.66 6.20
N LEU A 79 22.42 3.62 7.29
CA LEU A 79 22.85 4.09 8.61
C LEU A 79 23.98 3.22 9.17
N THR A 80 23.88 1.90 9.07
CA THR A 80 24.95 0.98 9.48
C THR A 80 26.22 1.18 8.65
N GLN A 81 26.12 1.39 7.35
CA GLN A 81 27.27 1.72 6.51
C GLN A 81 27.96 3.01 6.95
N ARG A 82 27.18 4.08 7.21
CA ARG A 82 27.71 5.35 7.73
C ARG A 82 28.37 5.19 9.09
N TYR A 83 27.74 4.46 10.00
CA TYR A 83 28.30 4.18 11.32
C TYR A 83 29.65 3.46 11.21
N ARG A 84 29.76 2.45 10.33
CA ARG A 84 31.03 1.74 10.07
C ARG A 84 32.11 2.64 9.48
N ILE A 85 31.74 3.61 8.64
CA ILE A 85 32.70 4.60 8.10
C ILE A 85 33.17 5.52 9.24
N ASN A 86 32.25 6.11 10.00
CA ASN A 86 32.58 7.01 11.10
C ASN A 86 33.48 6.37 12.16
N THR A 87 33.26 5.08 12.48
CA THR A 87 34.02 4.35 13.50
C THR A 87 35.35 3.77 13.00
N LYS A 88 35.51 3.54 11.68
CA LYS A 88 36.75 2.99 11.09
C LYS A 88 37.67 4.01 10.45
N VAL A 89 37.16 5.21 10.14
CA VAL A 89 38.01 6.32 9.70
C VAL A 89 38.79 6.79 10.92
N ASP A 90 40.03 6.32 10.98
CA ASP A 90 41.01 6.63 11.98
C ASP A 90 41.01 8.15 12.25
N THR A 91 40.92 8.55 13.52
CA THR A 91 40.95 9.96 13.97
C THR A 91 42.25 10.68 13.61
N SER A 92 43.18 9.97 12.95
CA SER A 92 44.43 10.45 12.37
C SER A 92 44.31 10.96 10.92
N CYS A 93 43.19 10.72 10.20
CA CYS A 93 43.00 11.19 8.81
C CYS A 93 42.85 12.71 8.77
N THR A 94 43.82 13.42 8.20
CA THR A 94 43.80 14.88 7.93
C THR A 94 42.91 15.22 6.73
N CYS A 95 41.80 14.50 6.60
CA CYS A 95 40.93 14.53 5.43
C CYS A 95 39.93 15.68 5.62
N PRO A 96 39.81 16.63 4.68
CA PRO A 96 38.99 17.83 4.89
C PRO A 96 37.54 17.41 5.17
N GLN A 97 36.92 18.09 6.14
CA GLN A 97 35.52 17.93 6.56
C GLN A 97 34.55 18.29 5.43
N ILE A 98 34.45 17.47 4.38
CA ILE A 98 33.55 17.72 3.23
C ILE A 98 32.16 17.13 3.48
N TYR A 99 31.97 16.40 4.58
CA TYR A 99 30.65 15.92 5.00
C TYR A 99 30.39 16.43 6.41
N GLU A 100 29.18 16.97 6.68
CA GLU A 100 28.69 17.12 8.05
C GLU A 100 28.69 15.73 8.68
N ILE A 101 29.70 15.43 9.49
CA ILE A 101 29.82 14.16 10.19
C ILE A 101 28.71 14.16 11.24
N GLU A 102 27.65 13.40 10.95
CA GLU A 102 26.62 13.12 11.93
C GLU A 102 27.24 12.35 13.11
N SER A 103 26.91 12.74 14.35
CA SER A 103 27.42 12.06 15.55
C SER A 103 26.91 10.62 15.62
N ASP A 104 27.68 9.74 16.27
CA ASP A 104 27.30 8.34 16.47
C ASP A 104 25.92 8.22 17.16
N ASP A 105 25.67 9.06 18.17
CA ASP A 105 24.37 9.14 18.85
C ASP A 105 23.22 9.49 17.89
N ALA A 106 23.45 10.38 16.94
CA ALA A 106 22.43 10.78 15.97
C ALA A 106 22.14 9.65 14.96
N ILE A 107 23.18 8.91 14.53
CA ILE A 107 23.01 7.71 13.70
C ILE A 107 22.25 6.61 14.45
N ILE A 108 22.62 6.33 15.70
CA ILE A 108 21.96 5.31 16.55
C ILE A 108 20.50 5.68 16.80
N ASN A 109 20.21 6.94 17.12
CA ASN A 109 18.84 7.41 17.31
C ASN A 109 17.99 7.26 16.04
N LYS A 110 18.54 7.62 14.87
CA LYS A 110 17.88 7.38 13.59
C LYS A 110 17.65 5.90 13.33
N TYR A 111 18.64 5.06 13.62
CA TYR A 111 18.51 3.60 13.47
C TYR A 111 17.32 3.10 14.27
N TYR A 112 17.23 3.49 15.54
CA TYR A 112 16.15 3.05 16.41
C TYR A 112 14.75 3.47 15.92
N ILE A 113 14.61 4.66 15.34
CA ILE A 113 13.35 5.11 14.72
C ILE A 113 12.91 4.16 13.59
N TYR A 114 13.80 3.80 12.68
CA TYR A 114 13.46 2.90 11.58
C TYR A 114 13.28 1.45 12.03
N TYR A 115 14.01 1.03 13.06
CA TYR A 115 13.77 -0.25 13.73
C TYR A 115 12.36 -0.31 14.33
N GLN A 116 11.90 0.77 14.98
CA GLN A 116 10.54 0.85 15.51
C GLN A 116 9.48 0.73 14.42
N VAL A 117 9.71 1.32 13.24
CA VAL A 117 8.80 1.14 12.08
C VAL A 117 8.64 -0.34 11.74
N ILE A 118 9.74 -1.10 11.69
CA ILE A 118 9.73 -2.54 11.45
C ILE A 118 9.00 -3.29 12.57
N ALA A 119 9.34 -3.01 13.82
CA ALA A 119 8.77 -3.67 14.98
C ALA A 119 7.25 -3.44 15.09
N CYS A 120 6.78 -2.21 14.86
CA CYS A 120 5.37 -1.87 14.84
C CYS A 120 4.64 -2.59 13.69
N SER A 121 5.24 -2.65 12.51
CA SER A 121 4.70 -3.36 11.35
C SER A 121 4.55 -4.87 11.62
N ASN A 122 5.56 -5.52 12.21
CA ASN A 122 5.51 -6.92 12.61
C ASN A 122 4.42 -7.18 13.67
N ASN A 123 4.32 -6.31 14.67
CA ASN A 123 3.29 -6.42 15.70
C ASN A 123 1.87 -6.29 15.11
N ASN A 124 1.68 -5.38 14.14
CA ASN A 124 0.41 -5.25 13.43
C ASN A 124 0.06 -6.55 12.67
N GLN A 125 1.01 -7.12 11.93
CA GLN A 125 0.81 -8.40 11.24
C GLN A 125 0.45 -9.53 12.21
N GLY A 126 1.18 -9.62 13.33
CA GLY A 126 0.92 -10.61 14.37
C GLY A 126 -0.50 -10.49 14.93
N TRP A 127 -0.93 -9.27 15.26
CA TRP A 127 -2.29 -8.99 15.74
C TRP A 127 -3.35 -9.45 14.72
N VAL A 128 -3.17 -9.12 13.44
CA VAL A 128 -4.11 -9.52 12.39
C VAL A 128 -4.19 -11.04 12.24
N ILE A 129 -3.05 -11.75 12.18
CA ILE A 129 -3.02 -13.22 12.07
C ILE A 129 -3.69 -13.87 13.29
N HIS A 130 -3.44 -13.36 14.50
CA HIS A 130 -4.08 -13.87 15.71
C HIS A 130 -5.60 -13.69 15.68
N ASN A 131 -6.09 -12.62 15.07
CA ASN A 131 -7.53 -12.39 14.87
C ASN A 131 -8.15 -13.28 13.78
N MET A 132 -7.36 -13.84 12.86
CA MET A 132 -7.85 -14.82 11.88
C MET A 132 -8.07 -16.20 12.49
N ARG A 133 -7.28 -16.57 13.49
CA ARG A 133 -7.27 -17.91 14.08
C ARG A 133 -8.66 -18.41 14.53
N PRO A 134 -9.52 -17.61 15.20
CA PRO A 134 -10.86 -18.06 15.57
C PRO A 134 -11.73 -18.47 14.38
N TYR A 135 -11.62 -17.78 13.24
CA TYR A 135 -12.37 -18.10 12.03
C TYR A 135 -11.90 -19.41 11.41
N VAL A 136 -10.59 -19.62 11.31
CA VAL A 136 -10.01 -20.90 10.86
C VAL A 136 -10.48 -22.07 11.74
N LEU A 137 -10.47 -21.87 13.06
CA LEU A 137 -10.95 -22.89 14.00
C LEU A 137 -12.46 -23.14 13.88
N LEU A 138 -13.25 -22.10 13.67
CA LEU A 138 -14.70 -22.21 13.45
C LEU A 138 -14.99 -23.00 12.16
N PHE A 139 -14.31 -22.66 11.07
CA PHE A 139 -14.41 -23.39 9.80
C PHE A 139 -14.08 -24.86 9.95
N ARG A 140 -12.96 -25.19 10.61
CA ARG A 140 -12.58 -26.57 10.90
C ARG A 140 -13.65 -27.32 11.69
N ARG A 141 -14.27 -26.66 12.69
CA ARG A 141 -15.35 -27.27 13.49
C ARG A 141 -16.61 -27.55 12.68
N GLU A 142 -17.00 -26.63 11.80
CA GLU A 142 -18.17 -26.85 10.94
C GLU A 142 -17.90 -27.91 9.86
N CYS A 143 -16.72 -27.88 9.24
CA CYS A 143 -16.30 -28.89 8.27
C CYS A 143 -16.23 -30.29 8.90
N ALA A 144 -15.85 -30.42 10.17
CA ALA A 144 -15.82 -31.70 10.87
C ALA A 144 -17.21 -32.34 11.07
N LYS A 145 -18.29 -31.57 10.92
CA LYS A 145 -19.66 -32.08 10.95
C LYS A 145 -20.13 -32.63 9.59
N LEU A 146 -19.41 -32.31 8.51
CA LEU A 146 -19.75 -32.76 7.17
C LEU A 146 -19.43 -34.25 7.01
N ASN A 147 -20.29 -34.96 6.27
CA ASN A 147 -19.95 -36.28 5.78
C ASN A 147 -19.19 -36.17 4.45
N LEU A 148 -17.86 -36.24 4.50
CA LEU A 148 -17.00 -36.13 3.32
C LEU A 148 -17.09 -37.32 2.34
N ASN A 149 -17.91 -38.34 2.64
CA ASN A 149 -18.17 -39.47 1.74
C ASN A 149 -19.51 -39.33 0.99
N GLU A 150 -20.23 -38.22 1.16
CA GLU A 150 -21.49 -37.97 0.47
C GLU A 150 -21.25 -37.51 -0.97
N ASP A 151 -22.01 -38.05 -1.91
CA ASP A 151 -21.95 -37.67 -3.33
C ASP A 151 -22.75 -36.38 -3.61
N SER A 152 -22.45 -35.31 -2.86
CA SER A 152 -23.03 -33.98 -3.09
C SER A 152 -22.09 -33.12 -3.96
N PRO A 153 -22.62 -32.19 -4.79
CA PRO A 153 -21.78 -31.24 -5.54
C PRO A 153 -20.86 -30.40 -4.65
N PHE A 154 -21.26 -30.16 -3.39
CA PHE A 154 -20.44 -29.43 -2.42
C PHE A 154 -19.25 -30.28 -1.94
N ILE A 155 -19.48 -31.57 -1.69
CA ILE A 155 -18.42 -32.50 -1.25
C ILE A 155 -17.47 -32.86 -2.40
N MET A 156 -18.02 -33.25 -3.56
CA MET A 156 -17.27 -33.77 -4.71
C MET A 156 -16.79 -32.69 -5.68
N GLY A 157 -17.29 -31.47 -5.54
CA GLY A 157 -17.11 -30.40 -6.53
C GLY A 157 -18.04 -30.55 -7.73
N ASP A 158 -18.07 -29.51 -8.56
CA ASP A 158 -18.81 -29.48 -9.81
C ASP A 158 -17.98 -28.79 -10.92
N ALA A 159 -18.59 -28.46 -12.06
CA ALA A 159 -17.90 -27.79 -13.17
C ALA A 159 -17.40 -26.37 -12.84
N PHE A 160 -17.89 -25.77 -11.75
CA PHE A 160 -17.66 -24.38 -11.36
C PHE A 160 -16.91 -24.26 -10.02
N HIS A 161 -17.01 -25.27 -9.15
CA HIS A 161 -16.50 -25.28 -7.79
C HIS A 161 -15.59 -26.47 -7.54
N LYS A 162 -14.48 -26.21 -6.86
CA LYS A 162 -13.60 -27.28 -6.35
C LYS A 162 -14.28 -28.01 -5.18
N PRO A 163 -13.93 -29.28 -4.92
CA PRO A 163 -14.43 -30.03 -3.76
C PRO A 163 -14.18 -29.29 -2.45
N ILE A 164 -15.09 -29.35 -1.46
CA ILE A 164 -14.87 -28.67 -0.16
C ILE A 164 -13.56 -29.07 0.52
N LYS A 165 -13.11 -30.31 0.32
CA LYS A 165 -11.83 -30.82 0.84
C LYS A 165 -10.64 -29.96 0.39
N PHE A 166 -10.65 -29.47 -0.85
CA PHE A 166 -9.62 -28.56 -1.35
C PHE A 166 -9.52 -27.29 -0.48
N PHE A 167 -10.65 -26.73 -0.07
CA PHE A 167 -10.68 -25.52 0.75
C PHE A 167 -10.34 -25.78 2.21
N ILE A 168 -10.65 -26.97 2.75
CA ILE A 168 -10.17 -27.40 4.07
C ILE A 168 -8.64 -27.36 4.10
N ASP A 169 -8.00 -28.01 3.13
CA ASP A 169 -6.54 -28.07 3.04
C ASP A 169 -5.94 -26.67 2.77
N LEU A 170 -6.53 -25.89 1.85
CA LEU A 170 -6.06 -24.55 1.49
C LEU A 170 -6.11 -23.57 2.68
N VAL A 171 -7.19 -23.55 3.45
CA VAL A 171 -7.31 -22.63 4.60
C VAL A 171 -6.26 -22.94 5.66
N GLU A 172 -5.97 -24.22 5.92
CA GLU A 172 -4.91 -24.63 6.84
C GLU A 172 -3.52 -24.25 6.31
N GLU A 173 -3.26 -24.50 5.02
CA GLU A 173 -2.00 -24.16 4.35
C GLU A 173 -1.74 -22.64 4.39
N LEU A 174 -2.73 -21.83 4.03
CA LEU A 174 -2.60 -20.37 4.02
C LEU A 174 -2.37 -19.81 5.42
N PHE A 175 -3.11 -20.31 6.42
CA PHE A 175 -2.88 -19.88 7.80
C PHE A 175 -1.45 -20.22 8.26
N ALA A 176 -0.96 -21.42 7.95
CA ALA A 176 0.39 -21.84 8.29
C ALA A 176 1.46 -21.01 7.55
N TYR A 177 1.25 -20.72 6.26
CA TYR A 177 2.13 -19.88 5.45
C TYR A 177 2.26 -18.49 6.07
N PHE A 178 1.14 -17.79 6.32
CA PHE A 178 1.18 -16.45 6.88
C PHE A 178 1.70 -16.40 8.32
N TYR A 179 1.31 -17.36 9.17
CA TYR A 179 1.81 -17.45 10.54
C TYR A 179 3.33 -17.67 10.58
N SER A 180 3.85 -18.59 9.77
CA SER A 180 5.29 -18.84 9.70
C SER A 180 6.07 -17.65 9.16
N GLY A 181 5.55 -16.97 8.12
CA GLY A 181 6.13 -15.74 7.58
C GLY A 181 6.24 -14.64 8.64
N HIS A 182 5.15 -14.34 9.37
CA HIS A 182 5.17 -13.37 10.47
C HIS A 182 6.23 -13.71 11.54
N VAL A 183 6.30 -14.97 11.97
CA VAL A 183 7.28 -15.38 12.99
C VAL A 183 8.70 -15.20 12.45
N GLN A 184 8.93 -15.51 11.17
CA GLN A 184 10.22 -15.33 10.54
C GLN A 184 10.63 -13.84 10.48
N PHE A 185 9.71 -12.94 10.12
CA PHE A 185 9.97 -11.50 10.13
C PHE A 185 10.25 -10.97 11.53
N ASP A 186 9.48 -11.42 12.52
CA ASP A 186 9.66 -11.02 13.91
C ASP A 186 11.02 -11.46 14.45
N CYS A 187 11.37 -12.74 14.29
CA CYS A 187 12.68 -13.25 14.71
C CYS A 187 13.84 -12.56 13.98
N ALA A 188 13.72 -12.32 12.67
CA ALA A 188 14.75 -11.65 11.90
C ALA A 188 14.91 -10.18 12.28
N ALA A 189 13.81 -9.48 12.62
CA ALA A 189 13.86 -8.12 13.12
C ALA A 189 14.60 -8.04 14.47
N HIS A 190 14.36 -8.98 15.40
CA HIS A 190 15.07 -9.03 16.69
C HIS A 190 16.58 -9.24 16.56
N MET A 191 17.07 -9.73 15.41
CA MET A 191 18.50 -9.91 15.14
C MET A 191 19.15 -8.68 14.48
N LEU A 192 18.38 -7.64 14.17
CA LEU A 192 18.92 -6.42 13.56
C LEU A 192 19.82 -5.68 14.55
N ASP A 193 21.09 -5.52 14.17
CA ASP A 193 22.09 -4.81 14.95
C ASP A 193 22.69 -3.66 14.11
N PRO A 194 22.79 -2.43 14.65
CA PRO A 194 23.50 -1.32 14.01
C PRO A 194 24.92 -1.63 13.55
N LEU A 195 25.58 -2.64 14.12
CA LEU A 195 26.96 -3.05 13.83
C LEU A 195 27.07 -4.20 12.81
N ASP A 196 25.98 -4.92 12.56
CA ASP A 196 25.98 -6.12 11.71
C ASP A 196 25.21 -5.90 10.39
N LEU A 197 25.96 -5.67 9.31
CA LEU A 197 25.40 -5.61 7.96
C LEU A 197 24.77 -6.93 7.51
N ASN A 198 25.26 -8.08 7.99
CA ASN A 198 24.76 -9.37 7.53
C ASN A 198 23.32 -9.60 8.01
N SER A 199 22.99 -9.21 9.24
CA SER A 199 21.62 -9.25 9.76
C SER A 199 20.66 -8.43 8.89
N ILE A 200 21.06 -7.23 8.47
CA ILE A 200 20.25 -6.34 7.65
C ILE A 200 20.08 -6.90 6.23
N GLU A 201 21.16 -7.39 5.62
CA GLU A 201 21.10 -8.02 4.30
C GLU A 201 20.24 -9.29 4.29
N TYR A 202 20.31 -10.10 5.36
CA TYR A 202 19.43 -11.25 5.53
C TYR A 202 17.97 -10.82 5.64
N TYR A 203 17.67 -9.82 6.48
CA TYR A 203 16.31 -9.29 6.61
C TYR A 203 15.78 -8.73 5.28
N GLN A 204 16.60 -8.00 4.52
CA GLN A 204 16.23 -7.49 3.19
C GLN A 204 15.87 -8.60 2.21
N LYS A 205 16.59 -9.73 2.21
CA LYS A 205 16.26 -10.90 1.39
C LYS A 205 14.93 -11.52 1.77
N LEU A 206 14.59 -11.54 3.06
CA LEU A 206 13.29 -12.06 3.51
C LEU A 206 12.11 -11.21 3.03
N LEU A 207 12.32 -9.91 2.84
CA LEU A 207 11.29 -8.98 2.36
C LEU A 207 11.07 -9.04 0.84
N GLU A 208 11.83 -9.87 0.11
CA GLU A 208 11.65 -10.00 -1.33
C GLU A 208 10.28 -10.61 -1.66
N PRO A 209 9.58 -10.08 -2.68
CA PRO A 209 8.26 -10.57 -3.04
C PRO A 209 8.35 -12.00 -3.59
N ASN A 210 7.45 -12.88 -3.14
CA ASN A 210 7.26 -14.20 -3.71
C ASN A 210 6.13 -14.15 -4.76
N GLU A 211 6.51 -13.99 -6.04
CA GLU A 211 5.55 -13.89 -7.15
C GLU A 211 4.76 -15.19 -7.38
N ASP A 212 5.40 -16.34 -7.16
CA ASP A 212 4.78 -17.66 -7.33
C ASP A 212 3.64 -17.86 -6.32
N PHE A 213 3.87 -17.48 -5.06
CA PHE A 213 2.83 -17.48 -4.05
C PHE A 213 1.71 -16.47 -4.36
N ALA A 214 2.06 -15.26 -4.82
CA ALA A 214 1.05 -14.26 -5.16
C ALA A 214 0.10 -14.75 -6.27
N ASN A 215 0.65 -15.48 -7.24
CA ASN A 215 -0.12 -16.15 -8.28
C ASN A 215 -0.97 -17.29 -7.68
N TYR A 216 -0.34 -18.20 -6.93
CA TYR A 216 -1.03 -19.31 -6.25
C TYR A 216 -2.24 -18.83 -5.45
N PHE A 217 -2.04 -17.82 -4.60
CA PHE A 217 -3.07 -17.22 -3.77
C PHE A 217 -4.24 -16.69 -4.61
N LYS A 218 -3.93 -15.88 -5.64
CA LYS A 218 -4.94 -15.26 -6.51
C LYS A 218 -5.81 -16.29 -7.25
N TYR A 219 -5.23 -17.40 -7.69
CA TYR A 219 -5.95 -18.42 -8.45
C TYR A 219 -6.77 -19.37 -7.57
N ASN A 220 -6.31 -19.64 -6.34
CA ASN A 220 -6.88 -20.71 -5.52
C ASN A 220 -7.85 -20.22 -4.44
N MET A 221 -7.75 -18.97 -4.00
CA MET A 221 -8.50 -18.50 -2.83
C MET A 221 -10.03 -18.51 -3.01
N SER A 222 -10.51 -18.38 -4.24
CA SER A 222 -11.95 -18.24 -4.53
C SER A 222 -12.71 -19.55 -4.45
N PHE A 223 -13.71 -19.64 -3.57
CA PHE A 223 -14.69 -20.74 -3.63
C PHE A 223 -15.59 -20.61 -4.85
N CYS A 224 -16.36 -19.53 -4.91
CA CYS A 224 -17.28 -19.22 -5.99
C CYS A 224 -17.14 -17.76 -6.38
N LYS A 225 -16.91 -17.48 -7.66
CA LYS A 225 -16.82 -16.10 -8.15
C LYS A 225 -18.12 -15.33 -7.98
N CYS A 226 -19.27 -16.00 -7.95
CA CYS A 226 -20.59 -15.40 -7.78
C CYS A 226 -20.87 -14.96 -6.34
N LEU A 227 -20.14 -15.49 -5.36
CA LEU A 227 -20.28 -15.11 -3.95
C LEU A 227 -19.37 -13.94 -3.56
N ARG A 228 -18.58 -13.41 -4.50
CA ARG A 228 -17.77 -12.22 -4.27
C ARG A 228 -18.59 -10.99 -4.52
N MET A 229 -18.68 -10.11 -3.53
CA MET A 229 -19.12 -8.75 -3.79
C MET A 229 -18.09 -8.07 -4.71
N PRO A 230 -18.47 -7.61 -5.91
CA PRO A 230 -17.55 -6.90 -6.77
C PRO A 230 -17.01 -5.67 -6.06
N ARG A 231 -15.74 -5.33 -6.29
CA ARG A 231 -15.13 -4.14 -5.68
C ARG A 231 -15.98 -2.94 -6.05
N ARG A 232 -16.46 -2.20 -5.05
CA ARG A 232 -17.14 -0.93 -5.26
C ARG A 232 -16.23 -0.06 -6.13
N CYS A 233 -16.77 0.46 -7.22
CA CYS A 233 -16.06 1.48 -8.00
C CYS A 233 -15.70 2.62 -7.03
N PRO A 234 -14.48 3.20 -7.13
CA PRO A 234 -14.15 4.39 -6.37
C PRO A 234 -15.28 5.39 -6.56
N ALA A 235 -15.87 5.86 -5.46
CA ALA A 235 -16.93 6.85 -5.54
C ALA A 235 -16.43 7.96 -6.47
N HIS A 236 -17.17 8.22 -7.55
CA HIS A 236 -16.84 9.32 -8.43
C HIS A 236 -16.91 10.59 -7.56
N GLU A 237 -15.74 11.08 -7.14
CA GLU A 237 -15.63 12.40 -6.53
C GLU A 237 -16.08 13.37 -7.60
N TYR A 238 -17.36 13.75 -7.58
CA TYR A 238 -17.80 14.96 -8.24
C TYR A 238 -16.80 16.03 -7.80
N PRO A 239 -16.16 16.75 -8.74
CA PRO A 239 -15.24 17.80 -8.38
C PRO A 239 -15.96 18.68 -7.39
N GLN A 240 -15.54 18.66 -6.12
CA GLN A 240 -16.05 19.61 -5.17
C GLN A 240 -15.72 20.95 -5.81
N VAL A 241 -16.77 21.67 -6.20
CA VAL A 241 -16.67 23.06 -6.62
C VAL A 241 -16.08 23.73 -5.39
N LYS A 242 -14.75 23.81 -5.33
CA LYS A 242 -14.06 24.59 -4.32
C LYS A 242 -14.69 25.96 -4.46
N GLU A 243 -15.41 26.39 -3.43
CA GLU A 243 -15.82 27.78 -3.32
C GLU A 243 -14.60 28.59 -3.66
N ASP A 244 -14.67 29.25 -4.81
CA ASP A 244 -13.53 29.94 -5.35
C ASP A 244 -13.27 31.06 -4.34
N PHE A 245 -12.24 30.91 -3.51
CA PHE A 245 -11.88 31.90 -2.50
C PHE A 245 -11.67 33.28 -3.15
N ASN A 246 -11.41 33.30 -4.46
CA ASN A 246 -11.31 34.48 -5.29
C ASN A 246 -12.67 35.12 -5.64
N ALA A 247 -13.81 34.43 -5.52
CA ALA A 247 -15.12 34.97 -5.86
C ALA A 247 -15.46 36.23 -5.05
N THR A 248 -15.10 36.28 -3.76
CA THR A 248 -15.25 37.46 -2.92
C THR A 248 -14.36 38.61 -3.39
N PHE A 249 -13.10 38.35 -3.75
CA PHE A 249 -12.18 39.35 -4.29
C PHE A 249 -12.64 39.87 -5.67
N VAL A 250 -13.10 38.98 -6.56
CA VAL A 250 -13.66 39.33 -7.87
C VAL A 250 -14.91 40.19 -7.71
N ASN A 251 -15.80 39.85 -6.77
CA ASN A 251 -17.00 40.64 -6.48
C ASN A 251 -16.67 42.01 -5.87
N GLN A 252 -15.70 42.10 -4.95
CA GLN A 252 -15.21 43.39 -4.44
C GLN A 252 -14.57 44.24 -5.56
N ALA A 253 -13.77 43.63 -6.44
CA ALA A 253 -13.16 44.32 -7.58
C ALA A 253 -14.23 44.85 -8.55
N LYS A 254 -15.27 44.06 -8.84
CA LYS A 254 -16.44 44.49 -9.64
C LYS A 254 -17.18 45.65 -8.98
N LYS A 255 -17.46 45.59 -7.67
CA LYS A 255 -18.10 46.69 -6.92
C LYS A 255 -17.26 47.97 -6.95
N LYS A 256 -15.95 47.89 -6.70
CA LYS A 256 -15.04 49.05 -6.77
C LYS A 256 -14.93 49.63 -8.18
N ARG A 257 -14.98 48.80 -9.23
CA ARG A 257 -14.97 49.28 -10.62
C ARG A 257 -16.29 49.99 -10.97
N CYS A 258 -17.42 49.50 -10.47
CA CYS A 258 -18.73 50.15 -10.65
C CYS A 258 -18.81 51.49 -9.91
N ALA A 259 -18.39 51.55 -8.65
CA ALA A 259 -18.35 52.79 -7.86
C ALA A 259 -17.54 53.90 -8.54
N ARG A 260 -16.32 53.56 -9.02
CA ARG A 260 -15.48 54.50 -9.80
C ARG A 260 -16.13 54.98 -11.09
N ARG A 261 -16.98 54.15 -11.72
CA ARG A 261 -17.72 54.53 -12.93
C ARG A 261 -18.85 55.50 -12.60
N CYS A 262 -19.55 55.29 -11.47
CA CYS A 262 -20.59 56.19 -10.98
C CYS A 262 -20.01 57.55 -10.54
N GLU A 263 -18.90 57.58 -9.80
CA GLU A 263 -18.21 58.84 -9.44
C GLU A 263 -17.82 59.64 -10.68
N LYS A 264 -17.23 58.96 -11.69
CA LYS A 264 -16.81 59.60 -12.93
C LYS A 264 -17.98 60.13 -13.78
N MET A 265 -19.19 59.61 -13.59
CA MET A 265 -20.42 60.09 -14.23
C MET A 265 -21.11 61.19 -13.40
N ALA A 266 -20.87 61.24 -12.09
CA ALA A 266 -21.37 62.27 -11.19
C ALA A 266 -20.49 63.53 -11.15
N GLU A 267 -19.23 63.44 -11.62
CA GLU A 267 -18.38 64.61 -11.88
C GLU A 267 -19.08 65.53 -12.89
N ALA A 268 -19.64 66.63 -12.38
CA ALA A 268 -20.20 67.70 -13.19
C ALA A 268 -19.16 68.21 -14.20
N GLU A 269 -19.62 68.57 -15.39
CA GLU A 269 -18.81 68.97 -16.55
C GLU A 269 -17.85 70.16 -16.32
N SER A 270 -17.82 70.76 -15.12
CA SER A 270 -16.98 71.90 -14.81
C SER A 270 -15.47 71.62 -14.90
N ASN A 271 -15.02 70.36 -14.91
CA ASN A 271 -13.59 70.01 -15.00
C ASN A 271 -13.12 69.51 -16.39
N LEU A 272 -13.95 69.63 -17.44
CA LEU A 272 -13.60 69.11 -18.77
C LEU A 272 -12.40 69.81 -19.43
N LEU A 273 -12.08 71.05 -19.03
CA LEU A 273 -11.00 71.82 -19.65
C LEU A 273 -9.60 71.45 -19.14
N ASP A 274 -9.44 70.99 -17.90
CA ASP A 274 -8.11 70.61 -17.39
C ASP A 274 -7.72 69.16 -17.74
N ARG A 275 -8.70 68.28 -18.00
CA ARG A 275 -8.40 66.87 -18.28
C ARG A 275 -7.74 66.62 -19.64
N LYS A 276 -7.82 67.58 -20.57
CA LYS A 276 -7.25 67.43 -21.93
C LYS A 276 -5.72 67.53 -21.98
N LYS A 277 -5.03 68.02 -20.93
CA LYS A 277 -3.56 68.19 -20.97
C LYS A 277 -2.76 66.94 -20.58
N SER A 278 -3.38 65.88 -20.07
CA SER A 278 -2.66 64.72 -19.50
C SER A 278 -2.40 63.56 -20.48
N ILE A 279 -3.01 63.53 -21.66
CA ILE A 279 -3.03 62.32 -22.53
C ILE A 279 -1.83 62.18 -23.50
N VAL A 280 -0.89 63.13 -23.56
CA VAL A 280 0.09 63.21 -24.68
C VAL A 280 1.50 62.65 -24.35
N ARG A 281 1.67 61.68 -23.44
CA ARG A 281 3.04 61.19 -23.08
C ARG A 281 3.34 59.69 -23.21
N LEU A 282 2.58 58.93 -24.00
CA LEU A 282 2.92 57.54 -24.33
C LEU A 282 3.26 57.40 -25.82
N GLN A 283 4.56 57.45 -26.15
CA GLN A 283 5.14 56.84 -27.36
C GLN A 283 6.68 56.99 -27.33
N ARG A 284 7.41 55.94 -26.96
CA ARG A 284 8.49 55.36 -27.79
C ARG A 284 9.17 54.15 -27.12
N PRO A 285 9.27 53.00 -27.82
CA PRO A 285 10.21 51.91 -27.56
C PRO A 285 11.31 51.82 -28.64
N SER A 286 12.46 51.20 -28.32
CA SER A 286 13.53 50.68 -29.21
C SER A 286 14.62 50.10 -28.30
N GLU A 287 15.42 49.05 -28.54
CA GLU A 287 15.54 47.89 -29.45
C GLU A 287 16.79 47.11 -28.96
N MET A 288 17.08 45.93 -29.55
CA MET A 288 18.26 45.04 -29.45
C MET A 288 18.12 43.86 -28.44
N SER A 289 17.81 42.59 -28.78
CA SER A 289 18.24 41.60 -29.79
C SER A 289 19.41 40.67 -29.35
N GLY A 290 19.19 39.35 -29.39
CA GLY A 290 20.18 38.27 -29.23
C GLY A 290 19.62 37.05 -28.46
N ILE A 291 18.90 36.11 -29.10
CA ILE A 291 19.36 34.84 -29.73
C ILE A 291 20.02 33.85 -28.73
N SER A 292 19.31 32.78 -28.33
CA SER A 292 19.71 31.38 -28.57
C SER A 292 18.83 30.36 -27.83
N THR A 293 18.39 29.41 -28.63
CA THR A 293 17.60 28.19 -28.45
C THR A 293 18.22 27.14 -27.52
N GLY A 294 17.38 26.37 -26.82
CA GLY A 294 17.68 24.99 -26.42
C GLY A 294 17.62 24.70 -24.92
N GLN A 295 16.49 24.18 -24.43
CA GLN A 295 16.37 23.23 -23.29
C GLN A 295 14.88 23.05 -22.93
N GLU A 296 14.21 22.06 -23.53
CA GLU A 296 12.82 21.68 -23.20
C GLU A 296 12.70 20.25 -22.64
N LEU A 297 13.79 19.63 -22.17
CA LEU A 297 13.78 18.26 -21.61
C LEU A 297 14.06 18.14 -20.11
N ASP A 298 14.24 19.24 -19.38
CA ASP A 298 14.56 19.21 -17.93
C ASP A 298 13.38 19.50 -16.99
N GLN A 299 12.24 19.98 -17.49
CA GLN A 299 11.12 20.38 -16.62
C GLN A 299 10.29 19.22 -16.06
N ASP A 300 10.26 18.06 -16.72
CA ASP A 300 9.52 16.89 -16.22
C ASP A 300 10.31 16.12 -15.14
N ASN A 301 11.63 16.02 -15.26
CA ASN A 301 12.49 15.46 -14.20
C ASN A 301 12.45 16.30 -12.92
N GLU A 302 12.40 17.63 -13.03
CA GLU A 302 12.28 18.52 -11.85
C GLU A 302 10.92 18.40 -11.17
N ARG A 303 9.84 18.09 -11.93
CA ARG A 303 8.50 17.82 -11.37
C ARG A 303 8.44 16.48 -10.65
N GLU A 304 9.13 15.47 -11.16
CA GLU A 304 9.18 14.14 -10.56
C GLU A 304 10.04 14.10 -9.29
N LEU A 305 11.21 14.76 -9.29
CA LEU A 305 12.02 14.99 -8.09
C LEU A 305 11.28 15.79 -7.00
N LYS A 306 10.47 16.80 -7.39
CA LYS A 306 9.61 17.53 -6.45
C LYS A 306 8.45 16.67 -5.91
N ARG A 307 7.96 15.66 -6.65
CA ARG A 307 6.96 14.70 -6.16
C ARG A 307 7.56 13.72 -5.16
N ILE A 308 8.75 13.18 -5.43
CA ILE A 308 9.47 12.27 -4.52
C ILE A 308 9.81 12.99 -3.20
N SER A 309 10.33 14.23 -3.27
CA SER A 309 10.63 15.03 -2.07
C SER A 309 9.40 15.35 -1.22
N ARG A 310 8.22 15.56 -1.84
CA ARG A 310 6.95 15.76 -1.11
C ARG A 310 6.47 14.49 -0.42
N HIS A 311 6.69 13.31 -1.02
CA HIS A 311 6.32 12.04 -0.42
C HIS A 311 7.22 11.71 0.78
N GLN A 312 8.52 11.98 0.67
CA GLN A 312 9.49 11.79 1.75
C GLN A 312 9.24 12.74 2.93
N ARG A 313 8.90 14.01 2.68
CA ARG A 313 8.49 14.94 3.75
C ARG A 313 7.16 14.55 4.43
N ARG A 314 6.29 13.79 3.75
CA ARG A 314 5.05 13.28 4.33
C ARG A 314 5.31 12.07 5.23
N SER A 315 6.22 11.16 4.84
CA SER A 315 6.60 10.04 5.71
C SER A 315 7.37 10.53 6.94
N GLU A 316 8.26 11.50 6.80
CA GLU A 316 8.96 12.12 7.95
C GLU A 316 7.97 12.75 8.95
N ARG A 317 6.93 13.43 8.47
CA ARG A 317 5.89 14.00 9.35
C ARG A 317 5.03 12.92 10.03
N SER A 318 4.76 11.81 9.35
CA SER A 318 4.04 10.67 9.92
C SER A 318 4.88 9.95 10.99
N ILE A 319 6.19 9.85 10.79
CA ILE A 319 7.13 9.28 11.77
C ILE A 319 7.28 10.21 12.98
N ILE A 320 7.30 11.54 12.77
CA ILE A 320 7.34 12.53 13.86
C ILE A 320 6.04 12.57 14.67
N SER A 321 4.88 12.23 14.09
CA SER A 321 3.64 12.09 14.86
C SER A 321 3.64 10.83 15.73
N ILE A 322 4.27 9.74 15.28
CA ILE A 322 4.39 8.50 16.06
C ILE A 322 5.35 8.70 17.25
N THR A 323 6.38 9.55 17.11
CA THR A 323 7.36 9.81 18.18
C THR A 323 6.97 10.92 19.17
N LYS A 324 5.85 11.62 18.95
CA LYS A 324 5.34 12.67 19.85
C LYS A 324 4.24 12.22 20.79
N GLU A 325 3.74 10.99 20.66
CA GLU A 325 2.88 10.36 21.65
C GLU A 325 3.76 9.63 22.67
N ASP A 326 3.60 10.04 23.93
CA ASP A 326 4.36 9.68 25.12
C ASP A 326 4.68 8.18 25.27
N TYR A 327 5.96 7.82 25.18
CA TYR A 327 6.48 6.53 25.69
C TYR A 327 7.63 6.75 26.67
N HIS A 328 7.32 7.40 27.80
CA HIS A 328 8.03 7.14 29.05
C HIS A 328 7.36 5.95 29.74
N THR A 329 7.77 4.72 29.39
CA THR A 329 7.48 3.56 30.24
C THR A 329 8.71 2.65 30.25
N PRO A 330 9.36 2.44 31.41
CA PRO A 330 10.49 1.54 31.49
C PRO A 330 10.02 0.10 31.31
N LEU A 331 10.77 -0.68 30.54
CA LEU A 331 10.64 -2.13 30.38
C LEU A 331 10.42 -2.82 31.74
N PRO A 332 9.38 -3.66 31.90
CA PRO A 332 9.34 -4.59 33.01
C PRO A 332 10.31 -5.75 32.73
N ASP A 333 11.38 -5.78 33.52
CA ASP A 333 12.30 -6.91 33.68
C ASP A 333 11.55 -8.07 34.34
N ASN A 334 10.84 -8.87 33.55
CA ASN A 334 10.29 -10.15 33.98
C ASN A 334 10.75 -11.25 33.04
N ARG A 335 11.90 -11.81 33.42
CA ARG A 335 12.38 -13.13 33.05
C ARG A 335 11.27 -14.17 33.31
N HIS A 336 10.60 -14.60 32.26
CA HIS A 336 10.14 -15.99 32.20
C HIS A 336 10.98 -16.70 31.15
N GLU A 337 11.87 -17.55 31.66
CA GLU A 337 12.47 -18.66 30.93
C GLU A 337 11.35 -19.49 30.28
N LEU A 338 11.01 -19.16 29.04
CA LEU A 338 10.40 -20.11 28.13
C LEU A 338 11.55 -20.99 27.63
N THR A 339 11.80 -22.05 28.40
CA THR A 339 12.69 -23.13 28.02
C THR A 339 12.27 -23.66 26.65
N VAL A 340 13.22 -23.65 25.72
CA VAL A 340 13.15 -24.08 24.31
C VAL A 340 12.88 -25.60 24.16
N LYS A 341 12.33 -26.26 25.19
CA LYS A 341 12.16 -27.71 25.25
C LYS A 341 10.71 -28.22 25.25
N ASP A 342 9.70 -27.37 25.40
CA ASP A 342 8.29 -27.82 25.46
C ASP A 342 7.37 -27.34 24.31
N SER A 343 7.92 -26.71 23.26
CA SER A 343 7.17 -26.34 22.04
C SER A 343 7.54 -27.19 20.80
N VAL A 344 8.20 -28.33 21.02
CA VAL A 344 8.49 -29.34 19.98
C VAL A 344 7.22 -30.13 19.65
N ILE A 345 6.25 -29.47 19.03
CA ILE A 345 5.24 -30.11 18.18
C ILE A 345 5.50 -29.62 16.76
N ARG A 346 6.50 -30.26 16.13
CA ARG A 346 6.57 -30.63 14.71
C ARG A 346 5.66 -29.84 13.74
N TRP A 347 6.09 -28.64 13.36
CA TRP A 347 5.67 -28.01 12.09
C TRP A 347 6.94 -27.66 11.29
N SER A 348 7.62 -28.70 10.81
CA SER A 348 8.61 -28.55 9.74
C SER A 348 7.85 -28.50 8.42
N VAL A 349 7.32 -27.34 8.06
CA VAL A 349 6.93 -27.07 6.66
C VAL A 349 8.09 -26.29 6.07
N ASN A 350 8.83 -26.97 5.20
CA ASN A 350 9.90 -26.40 4.41
C ASN A 350 9.31 -25.32 3.49
N PRO A 351 9.76 -24.05 3.53
CA PRO A 351 9.28 -23.02 2.61
C PRO A 351 9.77 -23.21 1.16
N GLN A 352 10.44 -24.32 0.84
CA GLN A 352 10.90 -24.65 -0.52
C GLN A 352 9.97 -25.60 -1.30
N ILE A 353 8.68 -25.66 -0.95
CA ILE A 353 7.68 -26.39 -1.74
C ILE A 353 6.63 -25.39 -2.22
N LEU A 354 7.03 -24.58 -3.21
CA LEU A 354 6.28 -24.22 -4.42
C LEU A 354 7.20 -23.41 -5.34
#